data_AF-A0A0M2UW91-F1
#
_entry.id   AF-A0A0M2UW91-F1
#
_cell.length_a   1.000
_cell.length_b   1.000
_cell.length_c   1.000
_cell.angle_alpha   90.00
_cell.angle_beta   90.00
_cell.angle_gamma   90.00
#
_symmetry.space_group_name_H-M   'P 1'
#
loop_
_entity.id
_entity.type
_entity.pdbx_description
1 polymer ?
#
loop_
_entity_poly.entity_id
_entity_poly.type
_entity_poly.pdbx_seq_one_letter_code
_entity_poly.pdbx_strand_id
1 'polypeptide(L)'
;MFFVSEPGGYELVKIPGGVFLMGTPEQESGRFKYEWLLHEIQAPDFYLGRYPATNEEYGRFLKDNPKIEEPRYWAERKFNQPRQPVVGGKLGRCKTLCRMGRPAPAGRGRPGICLPCRD
;
A
#
# COMPACT_ATOMS: atom_id res chain seq x y z
N MET A 1 -17.90 4.69 1.51
CA MET A 1 -17.41 5.56 2.61
C MET A 1 -15.95 5.23 2.84
N PHE A 2 -15.06 6.22 2.79
CA PHE A 2 -13.66 6.09 3.18
C PHE A 2 -13.44 6.84 4.49
N PHE A 3 -12.35 6.56 5.18
CA PHE A 3 -11.93 7.34 6.36
C PHE A 3 -10.44 7.63 6.25
N VAL A 4 -10.02 8.72 6.88
CA VAL A 4 -8.61 9.11 6.96
C VAL A 4 -8.01 8.45 8.20
N SER A 5 -6.91 7.71 8.06
CA SER A 5 -6.25 7.11 9.21
C SER A 5 -5.30 8.10 9.87
N GLU A 6 -5.40 8.21 11.20
CA GLU A 6 -4.47 8.98 12.02
C GLU A 6 -3.41 8.04 12.61
N PRO A 7 -2.13 8.44 12.71
CA PRO A 7 -1.54 9.73 12.33
C PRO A 7 -1.10 9.82 10.85
N GLY A 8 -1.35 8.77 10.05
CA GLY A 8 -0.79 8.62 8.71
C GLY A 8 -1.33 9.57 7.64
N GLY A 9 -2.55 10.09 7.82
CA GLY A 9 -3.25 10.92 6.85
C GLY A 9 -3.75 10.17 5.61
N TYR A 10 -3.77 8.83 5.62
CA TYR A 10 -4.13 8.03 4.46
C TYR A 10 -5.64 7.85 4.33
N GLU A 11 -6.17 8.00 3.11
CA GLU A 11 -7.53 7.56 2.82
C GLU A 11 -7.58 6.03 2.73
N LEU A 12 -8.29 5.39 3.66
CA LEU A 12 -8.50 3.95 3.71
C LEU A 12 -9.94 3.60 3.33
N VAL A 13 -10.07 2.54 2.55
CA VAL A 13 -11.35 1.91 2.20
C VAL A 13 -11.41 0.55 2.87
N LYS A 14 -12.52 0.28 3.57
CA LYS A 14 -12.81 -1.07 4.07
C LYS A 14 -13.25 -1.95 2.90
N ILE A 15 -12.51 -3.02 2.66
CA ILE A 15 -12.89 -4.07 1.71
C ILE A 15 -13.50 -5.21 2.53
N PRO A 16 -14.79 -5.54 2.31
CA PRO A 16 -15.40 -6.67 2.99
C PRO A 16 -14.70 -7.96 2.57
N GLY A 17 -14.55 -8.88 3.51
CA GLY A 17 -14.06 -10.21 3.24
C GLY A 17 -15.02 -10.96 2.32
N GLY A 18 -14.47 -11.92 1.60
CA GLY A 18 -15.20 -12.68 0.60
C GLY A 18 -14.30 -13.64 -0.16
N VAL A 19 -14.89 -14.31 -1.13
CA VAL A 19 -14.20 -15.19 -2.06
C VAL A 19 -14.17 -14.51 -3.41
N PHE A 20 -13.00 -14.49 -4.05
CA PHE A 20 -12.84 -13.99 -5.41
C PHE A 20 -11.81 -14.82 -6.16
N LEU A 21 -11.86 -14.77 -7.49
CA LEU A 21 -10.88 -15.44 -8.34
C LEU A 21 -9.67 -14.52 -8.55
N MET A 22 -8.47 -15.03 -8.28
CA MET A 22 -7.20 -14.35 -8.54
C MET A 22 -6.42 -15.10 -9.61
N GLY A 23 -5.71 -14.35 -10.46
CA GLY A 23 -4.91 -14.87 -11.56
C GLY A 23 -5.58 -14.63 -12.91
N THR A 24 -4.97 -15.17 -13.95
CA THR A 24 -5.37 -14.94 -15.34
C THR A 24 -5.83 -16.26 -15.97
N PRO A 25 -6.95 -16.29 -16.72
CA PRO A 25 -7.38 -17.47 -17.46
C PRO A 25 -6.31 -17.97 -18.43
N GLU A 26 -6.32 -19.27 -18.74
CA GLU A 26 -5.33 -19.84 -19.66
C GLU A 26 -5.42 -19.29 -21.08
N GLN A 27 -6.62 -18.88 -21.49
CA GLN A 27 -6.91 -18.41 -22.85
C GLN A 27 -6.67 -16.91 -23.03
N GLU A 28 -6.26 -16.17 -21.99
CA GLU A 28 -6.01 -14.74 -22.09
C GLU A 28 -4.67 -14.46 -22.79
N SER A 29 -4.72 -13.71 -23.90
CA SER A 29 -3.54 -13.33 -24.66
C SER A 29 -2.66 -12.37 -23.86
N GLY A 30 -1.34 -12.59 -23.88
CA GLY A 30 -0.36 -11.73 -23.19
C GLY A 30 -0.09 -12.08 -21.72
N ARG A 31 -0.70 -13.16 -21.21
CA ARG A 31 -0.45 -13.64 -19.84
C ARG A 31 1.02 -13.97 -19.60
N PHE A 32 1.56 -13.56 -18.46
CA PHE A 32 2.90 -13.95 -18.02
C PHE A 32 2.90 -15.33 -17.35
N LYS A 33 4.01 -16.07 -17.49
CA LYS A 33 4.18 -17.42 -16.89
C LYS A 33 3.94 -17.48 -15.36
N TYR A 34 4.08 -16.36 -14.66
CA TYR A 34 3.90 -16.27 -13.21
C TYR A 34 2.54 -15.68 -12.79
N GLU A 35 1.68 -15.28 -13.73
CA GLU A 35 0.28 -14.92 -13.48
C GLU A 35 -0.57 -16.19 -13.44
N TRP A 36 -0.10 -17.19 -12.71
CA TRP A 36 -0.56 -18.57 -12.81
C TRP A 36 -2.03 -18.76 -12.39
N LEU A 37 -2.62 -19.82 -12.96
CA LEU A 37 -3.98 -20.38 -12.83
C LEU A 37 -5.00 -19.53 -12.07
N LEU A 38 -6.11 -19.18 -12.72
CA LEU A 38 -7.27 -18.61 -12.05
C LEU A 38 -7.74 -19.54 -10.90
N HIS A 39 -7.63 -19.07 -9.65
CA HIS A 39 -7.99 -19.85 -8.46
C HIS A 39 -8.74 -18.99 -7.43
N GLU A 40 -9.56 -19.64 -6.60
CA GLU A 40 -10.31 -18.97 -5.56
C GLU A 40 -9.41 -18.58 -4.38
N ILE A 41 -9.52 -17.32 -3.96
CA ILE A 41 -8.91 -16.77 -2.76
C ILE A 41 -10.01 -16.34 -1.80
N GLN A 42 -9.95 -16.86 -0.57
CA GLN A 42 -10.76 -16.35 0.53
C GLN A 42 -9.96 -15.28 1.29
N ALA A 43 -10.46 -14.04 1.27
CA ALA A 43 -9.88 -12.93 2.00
C ALA A 43 -10.76 -12.53 3.20
N PRO A 44 -10.17 -12.24 4.39
CA PRO A 44 -10.91 -11.64 5.50
C PRO A 44 -11.24 -10.17 5.19
N ASP A 45 -12.04 -9.52 6.04
CA ASP A 45 -12.15 -8.04 6.03
C ASP A 45 -10.76 -7.40 6.13
N PHE A 46 -10.46 -6.46 5.23
CA PHE A 46 -9.22 -5.68 5.29
C PHE A 46 -9.44 -4.22 4.92
N TYR A 47 -8.42 -3.40 5.17
CA TYR A 47 -8.38 -2.02 4.72
C TYR A 47 -7.31 -1.88 3.64
N LEU A 48 -7.62 -1.12 2.60
CA LEU A 48 -6.71 -0.78 1.51
C LEU A 48 -6.63 0.74 1.35
N GLY A 49 -5.44 1.24 1.07
CA GLY A 49 -5.25 2.64 0.69
C GLY A 49 -6.01 2.92 -0.61
N ARG A 50 -6.82 3.99 -0.61
CA ARG A 50 -7.57 4.40 -1.81
C ARG A 50 -6.64 4.83 -2.93
N TYR A 51 -5.48 5.38 -2.56
CA TYR A 51 -4.42 5.84 -3.44
C TYR A 51 -3.07 5.26 -3.01
N PRO A 52 -2.08 5.18 -3.91
CA PRO A 52 -0.68 4.97 -3.52
C PRO A 52 -0.23 6.06 -2.54
N ALA A 53 0.71 5.73 -1.64
CA ALA A 53 1.22 6.74 -0.73
C ALA A 53 1.95 7.84 -1.50
N THR A 54 1.68 9.06 -1.11
CA THR A 54 2.21 10.26 -1.73
C THR A 54 3.51 10.70 -1.07
N ASN A 55 4.29 11.54 -1.75
CA ASN A 55 5.49 12.14 -1.15
C ASN A 55 5.17 12.96 0.10
N GLU A 56 4.03 13.65 0.15
CA GLU A 56 3.64 14.41 1.34
C GLU A 56 3.42 13.49 2.55
N GLU A 57 2.68 12.39 2.38
CA GLU A 57 2.43 11.42 3.45
C GLU A 57 3.72 10.69 3.87
N TYR A 58 4.58 10.36 2.91
CA TYR A 58 5.88 9.76 3.19
C TYR A 58 6.81 10.74 3.92
N GLY A 59 6.72 12.04 3.62
CA GLY A 59 7.48 13.08 4.31
C GLY A 59 7.10 13.22 5.78
N ARG A 60 5.81 13.07 6.12
CA ARG A 60 5.36 12.99 7.53
C ARG A 60 5.98 11.78 8.22
N PHE A 61 5.97 10.62 7.56
CA PHE A 61 6.60 9.41 8.07
C PHE A 61 8.10 9.57 8.31
N LEU A 62 8.84 10.20 7.38
CA LEU A 62 10.27 10.49 7.56
C LEU A 62 10.54 11.43 8.73
N LYS A 63 9.70 12.46 8.91
CA LYS A 63 9.79 13.40 10.03
C LYS A 63 9.66 12.68 11.38
N ASP A 64 8.76 11.72 11.47
CA ASP A 64 8.54 10.92 12.68
C ASP A 64 9.60 9.80 12.85
N ASN A 65 10.35 9.48 11.79
CA ASN A 65 11.34 8.42 11.75
C ASN A 65 12.69 8.93 11.19
N PRO A 66 13.39 9.83 11.90
CA PRO A 66 14.59 10.51 11.39
C PRO A 66 15.78 9.58 11.10
N LYS A 67 15.72 8.32 11.53
CA LYS A 67 16.73 7.28 11.24
C LYS A 67 16.50 6.59 9.89
N ILE A 68 15.40 6.88 9.22
CA ILE A 68 15.08 6.30 7.92
C ILE A 68 15.59 7.24 6.83
N GLU A 69 16.42 6.68 5.96
CA GLU A 69 16.93 7.38 4.79
C GLU A 69 15.81 7.63 3.77
N GLU A 70 15.96 8.73 3.04
CA GLU A 70 15.10 9.09 1.93
C GLU A 70 15.16 8.02 0.81
N PRO A 71 14.05 7.78 0.09
CA PRO A 71 14.02 6.92 -1.08
C PRO A 71 14.97 7.38 -2.18
N ARG A 72 15.37 6.47 -3.07
CA ARG A 72 16.38 6.71 -4.11
C ARG A 72 16.10 7.94 -4.98
N TYR A 73 14.83 8.22 -5.28
CA TYR A 73 14.40 9.26 -6.21
C TYR A 73 13.74 10.46 -5.51
N TRP A 74 13.90 10.58 -4.19
CA TRP A 74 13.19 11.56 -3.37
C TRP A 74 13.45 13.02 -3.77
N ALA A 75 14.68 13.35 -4.16
CA ALA A 75 15.05 14.70 -4.58
C ALA A 75 14.81 14.96 -6.09
N GLU A 76 14.45 13.93 -6.86
CA GLU A 76 14.29 14.08 -8.30
C GLU A 76 12.98 14.80 -8.64
N ARG A 77 13.08 15.95 -9.31
CA ARG A 77 11.92 16.79 -9.69
C ARG A 77 10.81 16.03 -10.42
N LYS A 78 11.18 14.98 -11.17
CA LYS A 78 10.25 14.15 -11.93
C LYS A 78 9.31 13.33 -11.02
N PHE A 79 9.72 13.06 -9.79
CA PHE A 79 9.07 12.12 -8.87
C PHE A 79 8.74 12.70 -7.49
N ASN A 80 9.11 13.95 -7.21
CA ASN A 80 9.05 14.52 -5.85
C ASN A 80 7.87 15.46 -5.59
N GLN A 81 6.88 15.52 -6.48
CA GLN A 81 5.73 16.39 -6.25
C GLN A 81 4.87 15.88 -5.08
N PRO A 82 4.29 16.76 -4.24
CA PRO A 82 3.65 16.37 -2.99
C PRO A 82 2.58 15.28 -3.13
N ARG A 83 1.72 15.38 -4.16
CA ARG A 83 0.61 14.44 -4.43
C ARG A 83 0.96 13.32 -5.41
N GLN A 84 2.21 13.24 -5.87
CA GLN A 84 2.66 12.10 -6.67
C GLN A 84 2.99 10.92 -5.76
N PRO A 85 2.87 9.67 -6.26
CA PRO A 85 3.31 8.50 -5.54
C PRO A 85 4.80 8.58 -5.20
N VAL A 86 5.15 8.20 -3.97
CA VAL A 86 6.55 7.98 -3.61
C VAL A 86 7.08 6.72 -4.31
N VAL A 87 8.29 6.81 -4.86
CA VAL A 87 8.94 5.73 -5.63
C VAL A 87 10.40 5.55 -5.23
N GLY A 88 11.00 4.40 -5.56
CA GLY A 88 12.39 4.10 -5.22
C GLY A 88 12.60 3.84 -3.72
N GLY A 89 11.52 3.52 -3.00
CA GLY A 89 11.55 3.15 -1.59
C GLY A 89 11.89 1.66 -1.43
N LYS A 90 12.62 1.29 -0.38
CA LYS A 90 12.89 -0.12 -0.08
C LYS A 90 11.65 -0.77 0.54
N LEU A 91 11.31 -1.99 0.12
CA LEU A 91 10.17 -2.77 0.64
C LEU A 91 10.07 -2.77 2.19
N GLY A 92 11.21 -2.87 2.88
CA GLY A 92 11.26 -2.85 4.36
C GLY A 92 10.76 -1.53 4.97
N ARG A 93 10.98 -0.39 4.32
CA ARG A 93 10.52 0.93 4.79
C ARG A 93 9.03 1.10 4.56
N CYS A 94 8.53 0.55 3.46
CA CYS A 94 7.12 0.55 3.12
C CYS A 94 6.30 -0.24 4.14
N LYS A 95 6.82 -1.38 4.61
CA LYS A 95 6.22 -2.11 5.74
C LYS A 95 6.13 -1.27 7.03
N THR A 96 7.10 -0.41 7.31
CA THR A 96 7.08 0.47 8.48
C THR A 96 6.05 1.59 8.33
N LEU A 97 6.00 2.24 7.16
CA LEU A 97 4.97 3.21 6.79
C LEU A 97 3.55 2.63 7.01
N CYS A 98 3.32 1.41 6.50
CA CYS A 98 2.06 0.69 6.66
C CYS A 98 1.63 0.50 8.12
N ARG A 99 2.59 0.32 9.03
CA ARG A 99 2.29 0.12 10.46
C ARG A 99 1.84 1.42 11.12
N MET A 100 2.36 2.57 10.69
CA MET A 100 1.97 3.89 11.18
C MET A 100 0.51 4.22 10.81
N GLY A 101 0.08 3.84 9.60
CA GLY A 101 -1.26 4.14 9.09
C GLY A 101 -2.39 3.20 9.55
N ARG A 102 -2.13 2.25 10.46
CA ARG A 102 -3.14 1.27 10.86
C ARG A 102 -4.22 1.90 11.76
N PRO A 103 -5.52 1.74 11.45
CA PRO A 103 -6.58 2.17 12.34
C PRO A 103 -6.59 1.37 13.65
N ALA A 104 -6.67 2.05 14.79
CA ALA A 104 -7.00 1.43 16.07
C ALA A 104 -8.54 1.31 16.21
N PRO A 105 -9.12 0.18 16.69
CA PRO A 105 -8.51 -1.07 17.13
C PRO A 105 -8.75 -2.16 16.06
N ALA A 106 -7.92 -2.23 15.02
CA ALA A 106 -7.72 -3.50 14.32
C ALA A 106 -7.08 -4.48 15.32
N GLY A 107 -7.91 -5.17 16.11
CA GLY A 107 -7.50 -6.17 17.09
C GLY A 107 -6.49 -7.15 16.48
N ARG A 108 -5.61 -7.70 17.32
CA ARG A 108 -4.66 -8.77 16.97
C ARG A 108 -5.32 -9.76 16.01
N GLY A 109 -5.04 -9.67 14.71
CA GLY A 109 -5.63 -10.54 13.69
C GLY A 109 -6.29 -9.89 12.46
N ARG A 110 -6.46 -8.57 12.37
CA ARG A 110 -6.97 -7.93 11.13
C ARG A 110 -5.84 -7.33 10.28
N PRO A 111 -5.39 -7.99 9.20
CA PRO A 111 -4.31 -7.48 8.35
C PRO A 111 -4.81 -6.29 7.53
N GLY A 112 -4.46 -5.08 7.93
CA GLY A 112 -4.50 -3.93 7.01
C GLY A 112 -3.44 -4.14 5.94
N ILE A 113 -3.87 -4.40 4.70
CA ILE A 113 -2.98 -4.42 3.54
C ILE A 113 -2.82 -2.97 3.11
N CYS A 114 -1.85 -2.30 3.72
CA CYS A 114 -1.33 -1.08 3.16
C CYS A 114 -0.27 -1.53 2.14
N LEU A 115 -0.51 -1.29 0.85
CA LEU A 115 0.48 -1.46 -0.22
C LEU A 115 0.78 -0.07 -0.79
N PRO A 116 1.65 0.73 -0.16
CA PRO A 116 1.73 2.15 -0.49
C PRO A 116 2.94 2.50 -1.35
N CYS A 117 3.95 1.63 -1.44
CA CYS A 117 5.15 1.92 -2.21
C CYS A 117 5.25 1.03 -3.42
N ARG A 118 5.44 1.65 -4.56
CA ARG A 118 5.88 1.00 -5.78
C ARG A 118 7.41 0.99 -5.77
N ASP A 119 8.00 -0.15 -6.11
CA ASP A 119 9.46 -0.29 -6.26
C ASP A 119 10.01 0.68 -7.34
#